data_AF-A0A2P1M5T3-F1
#
_entry.id   AF-A0A2P1M5T3-F1
#
_cell.length_a   1.000
_cell.length_b   1.000
_cell.length_c   1.000
_cell.angle_alpha   90.00
_cell.angle_beta   90.00
_cell.angle_gamma   90.00
#
_symmetry.space_group_name_H-M   'P 1'
#
loop_
_entity.id
_entity.type
_entity.pdbx_description
1 polymer ?
#
loop_
_entity_poly.entity_id
_entity_poly.type
_entity_poly.pdbx_seq_one_letter_code
_entity_poly.pdbx_strand_id
1 'polypeptide(L)'
;IMPIFDKMLEEQLSQKVLWTPSRVIARLGKEINDESSYLYWAYKNKIPVYCPAITDGSIGDMLYFHSFRNPASLIVDIVQDVRNMDDEIVLAGLRKTGI
;
A
#
# COMPACT_ATOMS: atom_id res chain seq x y z
N ILE A 1 -8.70 -7.60 -8.77
CA ILE A 1 -7.70 -7.39 -7.71
C ILE A 1 -6.86 -8.65 -7.41
N MET A 2 -7.42 -9.87 -7.42
CA MET A 2 -6.66 -11.12 -7.16
C MET A 2 -5.34 -11.27 -7.94
N PRO A 3 -5.28 -11.06 -9.27
CA PRO A 3 -4.01 -11.20 -10.00
C PRO A 3 -2.94 -10.18 -9.58
N ILE A 4 -3.36 -9.05 -9.01
CA ILE A 4 -2.46 -8.03 -8.48
C ILE A 4 -1.84 -8.56 -7.17
N PHE A 5 -2.67 -9.14 -6.29
CA PHE A 5 -2.19 -9.76 -5.04
C PHE A 5 -1.27 -10.96 -5.31
N ASP A 6 -1.52 -11.75 -6.35
CA ASP A 6 -0.62 -12.83 -6.76
C ASP A 6 0.76 -12.29 -7.16
N LYS A 7 0.82 -11.23 -7.98
CA LYS A 7 2.08 -10.57 -8.33
C LYS A 7 2.77 -9.96 -7.11
N MET A 8 2.02 -9.33 -6.21
CA MET A 8 2.57 -8.77 -4.98
C MET A 8 3.17 -9.85 -4.08
N LEU A 9 2.51 -11.01 -3.97
CA LEU A 9 3.03 -12.15 -3.23
C LEU A 9 4.29 -12.72 -3.89
N GLU A 10 4.31 -12.85 -5.22
CA GLU A 10 5.51 -13.25 -5.96
C GLU A 10 6.69 -12.30 -5.71
N GLU A 11 6.47 -10.99 -5.79
CA GLU A 11 7.47 -9.95 -5.50
C GLU A 11 7.93 -10.01 -4.02
N GLN A 12 7.02 -10.29 -3.09
CA GLN A 12 7.36 -10.47 -1.68
C GLN A 12 8.26 -11.69 -1.46
N LEU A 13 7.98 -12.82 -2.13
CA LEU A 13 8.74 -14.06 -1.97
C LEU A 13 10.09 -14.04 -2.71
N SER A 14 10.10 -13.54 -3.94
CA SER A 14 11.28 -13.57 -4.82
C SER A 14 12.24 -12.41 -4.56
N GLN A 15 11.70 -11.20 -4.39
CA GLN A 15 12.49 -9.96 -4.25
C GLN A 15 12.56 -9.47 -2.80
N LYS A 16 11.92 -10.18 -1.86
CA LYS A 16 11.83 -9.78 -0.44
C LYS A 16 11.21 -8.39 -0.25
N VAL A 17 10.28 -8.03 -1.13
CA VAL A 17 9.54 -6.77 -1.02
C VAL A 17 8.64 -6.84 0.22
N LEU A 18 8.84 -5.91 1.15
CA LEU A 18 7.91 -5.71 2.25
C LEU A 18 6.81 -4.74 1.81
N TRP A 19 5.58 -5.22 1.77
CA TRP A 19 4.42 -4.38 1.48
C TRP A 19 3.99 -3.63 2.72
N THR A 20 3.69 -2.35 2.57
CA THR A 20 3.02 -1.53 3.57
C THR A 20 1.70 -1.01 2.98
N PRO A 21 0.71 -0.59 3.77
CA PRO A 21 -0.55 -0.07 3.24
C PRO A 21 -0.35 1.02 2.17
N SER A 22 0.52 2.00 2.40
CA SER A 22 0.81 3.04 1.39
C SER A 22 1.41 2.48 0.10
N ARG A 23 2.29 1.48 0.16
CA ARG A 23 2.86 0.80 -1.03
C ARG A 23 1.81 -0.01 -1.78
N VAL A 24 0.90 -0.68 -1.06
CA VAL A 24 -0.23 -1.40 -1.64
C VAL A 24 -1.13 -0.42 -2.38
N ILE A 25 -1.48 0.71 -1.76
CA ILE A 25 -2.33 1.75 -2.36
C ILE A 25 -1.65 2.35 -3.60
N ALA A 26 -0.35 2.64 -3.54
CA ALA A 26 0.42 3.11 -4.69
C ALA A 26 0.43 2.09 -5.83
N ARG A 27 0.54 0.79 -5.53
CA ARG A 27 0.43 -0.28 -6.54
C ARG A 27 -0.96 -0.31 -7.17
N LEU A 28 -2.03 -0.19 -6.37
CA LEU A 28 -3.40 -0.13 -6.89
C LEU A 28 -3.62 1.12 -7.77
N GLY A 29 -3.08 2.28 -7.37
CA GLY A 29 -3.11 3.51 -8.17
C GLY A 29 -2.34 3.39 -9.50
N LYS A 30 -1.27 2.60 -9.53
CA LYS A 30 -0.56 2.25 -10.76
C LYS A 30 -1.40 1.35 -11.67
N GLU A 31 -2.00 0.31 -11.11
CA GLU A 31 -2.70 -0.74 -11.87
C GLU A 31 -4.07 -0.27 -12.38
N ILE A 32 -4.75 0.65 -11.68
CA ILE A 32 -6.07 1.16 -12.11
C ILE A 32 -5.97 1.97 -13.41
N ASN A 33 -4.85 2.69 -13.62
CA ASN A 33 -4.54 3.47 -14.83
C ASN A 33 -5.73 4.30 -15.37
N ASP A 34 -6.46 4.95 -14.47
CA ASP A 34 -7.68 5.71 -14.74
C ASP A 34 -7.54 7.13 -14.20
N GLU A 35 -7.61 8.13 -15.07
CA GLU A 35 -7.45 9.54 -14.72
C GLU A 35 -8.59 10.10 -13.87
N SER A 36 -9.72 9.41 -13.80
CA SER A 36 -10.83 9.76 -12.89
C SER A 36 -10.53 9.38 -11.44
N SER A 37 -9.55 8.51 -11.19
CA SER A 37 -9.19 8.03 -9.87
C SER A 37 -8.18 8.95 -9.18
N TYR A 38 -8.47 9.35 -7.94
CA TYR A 38 -7.49 10.09 -7.13
C TYR A 38 -6.24 9.26 -6.82
N LEU A 39 -6.37 7.92 -6.72
CA LEU A 39 -5.24 7.03 -6.46
C LEU A 39 -4.26 6.96 -7.63
N TYR A 40 -4.76 7.07 -8.85
CA TYR A 40 -3.92 7.20 -10.04
C TYR A 40 -3.05 8.46 -9.96
N TRP A 41 -3.67 9.60 -9.64
CA TRP A 41 -2.93 10.86 -9.50
C TRP A 41 -1.99 10.88 -8.32
N ALA A 42 -2.36 10.28 -7.18
CA ALA A 42 -1.48 10.12 -6.04
C ALA A 42 -0.22 9.33 -6.42
N TYR A 43 -0.40 8.19 -7.12
CA TYR A 43 0.70 7.40 -7.64
C TYR A 43 1.59 8.18 -8.63
N LYS A 44 0.98 8.85 -9.62
CA LYS A 44 1.72 9.61 -10.66
C LYS A 44 2.54 10.76 -10.08
N ASN A 45 2.01 11.45 -9.06
CA ASN A 45 2.68 12.58 -8.41
C ASN A 45 3.56 12.17 -7.22
N LYS A 46 3.71 10.87 -6.96
CA LYS A 46 4.48 10.35 -5.81
C LYS A 46 3.96 10.88 -4.46
N ILE A 47 2.64 11.06 -4.34
CA ILE A 47 1.97 11.45 -3.10
C ILE A 47 1.60 10.17 -2.34
N PRO A 48 2.15 9.95 -1.13
CA PRO A 48 1.83 8.77 -0.34
C PRO A 48 0.41 8.89 0.23
N VAL A 49 -0.29 7.76 0.28
CA VAL A 49 -1.63 7.66 0.88
C VAL A 49 -1.54 6.63 1.99
N TYR A 50 -1.71 7.08 3.23
CA TYR A 50 -1.62 6.24 4.42
C TYR A 50 -2.99 5.72 4.84
N CYS A 51 -3.10 4.41 5.11
CA CYS A 51 -4.30 3.79 5.62
C CYS A 51 -3.93 2.61 6.53
N PRO A 52 -3.72 2.82 7.84
CA PRO A 52 -3.30 1.76 8.76
C PRO A 52 -4.27 0.58 8.81
N ALA A 53 -5.56 0.84 8.65
CA ALA A 53 -6.63 -0.15 8.66
C ALA A 53 -7.08 -0.55 7.23
N ILE A 54 -6.14 -0.80 6.31
CA ILE A 54 -6.44 -1.17 4.91
C ILE A 54 -7.28 -2.46 4.79
N THR A 55 -7.28 -3.29 5.83
CA THR A 55 -8.06 -4.53 5.92
C THR A 55 -9.51 -4.33 6.33
N ASP A 56 -9.91 -3.14 6.79
CA ASP A 56 -11.29 -2.87 7.23
C ASP A 56 -12.17 -2.44 6.06
N GLY A 57 -12.52 -3.40 5.20
CA GLY A 57 -13.37 -3.19 4.03
C GLY A 57 -13.22 -4.29 2.99
N SER A 58 -13.72 -4.03 1.78
CA SER A 58 -13.73 -5.02 0.68
C SER A 58 -12.34 -5.49 0.24
N ILE A 59 -11.30 -4.66 0.45
CA ILE A 59 -9.90 -5.08 0.25
C ILE A 59 -9.51 -6.17 1.25
N GLY A 60 -9.94 -6.05 2.50
CA GLY A 60 -9.74 -7.05 3.54
C GLY A 60 -10.39 -8.38 3.20
N ASP A 61 -11.63 -8.37 2.72
CA ASP A 61 -12.33 -9.57 2.27
C ASP A 61 -11.55 -10.28 1.14
N MET A 62 -11.00 -9.51 0.20
CA MET A 62 -10.21 -10.05 -0.90
C MET A 62 -8.85 -10.59 -0.44
N LEU A 63 -8.21 -9.97 0.55
CA LEU A 63 -6.99 -10.48 1.19
C LEU A 63 -7.28 -11.78 1.97
N TYR A 64 -8.43 -11.85 2.64
CA TYR A 64 -8.91 -13.06 3.30
C TYR A 64 -9.08 -14.20 2.29
N PHE A 65 -9.77 -13.98 1.17
CA PHE A 65 -9.89 -15.02 0.14
C PHE A 65 -8.57 -15.39 -0.53
N HIS A 66 -7.63 -14.45 -0.63
CA HIS A 66 -6.29 -14.69 -1.17
C HIS A 66 -5.45 -15.60 -0.27
N SER A 67 -5.54 -15.45 1.06
CA SER A 67 -4.77 -16.25 2.01
C SER A 67 -5.15 -17.75 1.97
N PHE A 68 -6.40 -18.11 1.70
CA PHE A 68 -6.80 -19.52 1.53
C PHE A 68 -6.21 -20.17 0.27
N ARG A 69 -5.96 -19.37 -0.77
CA ARG A 69 -5.43 -19.89 -2.04
C ARG A 69 -3.92 -20.03 -2.02
N ASN A 70 -3.23 -19.27 -1.15
CA ASN A 70 -1.78 -19.18 -1.14
C ASN A 70 -1.23 -19.37 0.29
N PRO A 71 -0.53 -20.49 0.59
CA PRO A 71 -0.12 -20.83 1.96
C PRO A 71 0.88 -19.83 2.57
N ALA A 72 1.62 -19.06 1.76
CA ALA A 72 2.55 -18.06 2.25
C ALA A 72 1.86 -16.80 2.80
N SER A 73 0.64 -16.49 2.32
CA SER A 73 -0.11 -15.25 2.60
C SER A 73 0.65 -13.94 2.30
N LEU A 74 -0.07 -12.93 1.83
CA LEU A 74 0.52 -11.60 1.64
C LEU A 74 0.75 -10.95 3.01
N ILE A 75 1.94 -10.41 3.25
CA ILE A 75 2.27 -9.73 4.51
C ILE A 75 2.23 -8.23 4.23
N VAL A 76 1.45 -7.51 5.04
CA VAL A 76 1.35 -6.05 4.97
C VAL A 76 1.79 -5.48 6.31
N ASP A 77 2.95 -4.81 6.33
CA ASP A 77 3.54 -4.22 7.53
C ASP A 77 3.01 -2.80 7.76
N ILE A 78 2.32 -2.63 8.87
CA ILE A 78 1.80 -1.33 9.33
C ILE A 78 2.86 -0.51 10.08
N VAL A 79 3.86 -1.15 10.68
CA VAL A 79 4.88 -0.46 11.51
C VAL A 79 5.80 0.35 10.62
N GLN A 80 6.26 -0.21 9.50
CA GLN A 80 7.02 0.55 8.51
C GLN A 80 6.22 1.72 7.92
N ASP A 81 4.90 1.58 7.77
CA ASP A 81 4.06 2.65 7.23
C ASP A 81 3.90 3.82 8.21
N VAL A 82 3.66 3.54 9.48
CA VAL A 82 3.62 4.56 10.54
C VAL A 82 4.96 5.28 10.63
N ARG A 83 6.07 4.54 10.59
CA ARG A 83 7.41 5.14 10.58
C ARG A 83 7.60 6.08 9.39
N ASN A 84 7.18 5.69 8.17
CA ASN A 84 7.31 6.55 7.00
C ASN A 84 6.48 7.84 7.16
N MET A 85 5.26 7.71 7.67
CA MET A 85 4.37 8.85 7.92
C MET A 85 4.96 9.81 8.96
N ASP A 86 5.49 9.29 10.07
CA ASP A 86 6.14 10.10 11.11
C ASP A 86 7.44 10.72 10.59
N ASP A 87 8.22 9.98 9.79
CA ASP A 87 9.46 10.46 9.17
C ASP A 87 9.18 11.66 8.23
N GLU A 88 8.04 11.73 7.53
CA GLU A 88 7.67 12.91 6.74
C GLU A 88 7.58 14.18 7.60
N ILE A 89 7.01 14.07 8.80
CA ILE A 89 6.86 15.18 9.74
C ILE A 89 8.21 15.55 10.33
N VAL A 90 8.99 14.56 10.78
CA VAL A 90 10.30 14.77 11.39
C VAL A 90 11.28 15.40 10.39
N LEU A 91 11.29 14.91 9.15
CA LEU A 91 12.18 15.40 8.08
C LEU A 91 11.76 16.76 7.52
N ALA A 92 10.49 17.17 7.69
CA ALA A 92 10.07 18.54 7.40
C ALA A 92 10.84 19.56 8.26
N GLY A 93 11.33 19.16 9.44
CA GLY A 93 12.22 19.94 10.29
C GLY A 93 11.60 21.27 10.73
N LEU A 94 12.33 22.37 10.52
CA LEU A 94 11.87 23.74 10.86
C LEU A 94 10.86 24.32 9.86
N ARG A 95 10.45 23.56 8.83
CA ARG A 95 9.41 24.00 7.89
C ARG A 95 8.03 23.82 8.54
N LYS A 96 7.04 24.54 8.01
CA LYS A 96 5.67 24.44 8.50
C LYS A 96 5.00 23.20 7.89
N THR A 97 4.30 22.45 8.72
CA THR A 97 3.31 21.44 8.30
C THR A 97 1.91 22.05 8.45
N GLY A 98 0.95 21.58 7.65
CA GLY A 98 -0.44 22.02 7.71
C GLY A 98 -1.37 20.81 7.62
N ILE A 99 -2.49 20.89 8.34
CA ILE A 99 -3.58 19.90 8.31
C ILE A 99 -4.82 20.63 7.80
#